data_AF-A0A379TH85-F1
#
_entry.id   AF-A0A379TH85-F1
#
_cell.length_a   1.000
_cell.length_b   1.000
_cell.length_c   1.000
_cell.angle_alpha   90.00
_cell.angle_beta   90.00
_cell.angle_gamma   90.00
#
_symmetry.space_group_name_H-M   'P 1'
#
loop_
_entity.id
_entity.type
_entity.pdbx_description
1 polymer ?
#
loop_
_entity_poly.entity_id
_entity_poly.type
_entity_poly.pdbx_seq_one_letter_code
_entity_poly.pdbx_strand_id
1 'polypeptide(L)'
;MQESLRQCKAAISYPGAGLPLLLRGPTGTGKSFLARQLWQYAIEQGHFAPREAPFTVFNCAEYANNPELLTSKLFGHAKGAFTGADRAVSGLIETSNGGVLFIDEVHRLPPEGQEKLFHFMDNGTWRRLGESSDERSATVRLIFASTEDLEKHFLATFIRRIPVIVKILPIAERGQYERLAFIHHFFRREAQRLHHDLSLDSEIISQLMQETLEGNVGGLENLIRNICASAWTFGQRDDGGTGGKSRATAGSSADGGALLPFRRRRNAS
;
A
#
# COMPACT_ATOMS: atom_id res chain seq x y z
N MET A 1 9.05 13.89 -7.74
CA MET A 1 8.92 12.40 -7.70
C MET A 1 10.28 11.71 -7.57
N GLN A 2 11.25 11.95 -8.46
CA GLN A 2 12.57 11.31 -8.38
C GLN A 2 13.30 11.59 -7.06
N GLU A 3 13.28 12.84 -6.58
CA GLU A 3 13.89 13.19 -5.29
C GLU A 3 13.19 12.49 -4.12
N SER A 4 11.87 12.46 -4.11
CA SER A 4 11.09 11.76 -3.08
C SER A 4 11.38 10.26 -3.03
N LEU A 5 11.50 9.61 -4.19
CA LEU A 5 11.87 8.19 -4.27
C LEU A 5 13.31 7.96 -3.80
N ARG A 6 14.24 8.86 -4.14
CA ARG A 6 15.62 8.81 -3.66
C ARG A 6 15.67 8.90 -2.13
N GLN A 7 14.91 9.80 -1.53
CA GLN A 7 14.79 9.93 -0.07
C GLN A 7 14.22 8.65 0.57
N CYS A 8 13.15 8.08 0.02
CA CYS A 8 12.60 6.81 0.51
C CYS A 8 13.61 5.66 0.44
N LYS A 9 14.34 5.55 -0.69
CA LYS A 9 15.39 4.55 -0.86
C LYS A 9 16.53 4.75 0.15
N ALA A 10 16.98 5.98 0.37
CA ALA A 10 17.98 6.29 1.37
C ALA A 10 17.51 5.92 2.78
N ALA A 11 16.25 6.21 3.12
CA ALA A 11 15.67 5.89 4.43
C ALA A 11 15.69 4.39 4.72
N ILE A 12 15.20 3.56 3.78
CA ILE A 12 15.14 2.11 3.97
C ILE A 12 16.54 1.45 3.92
N SER A 13 17.49 2.05 3.20
CA SER A 13 18.85 1.52 3.04
C SER A 13 19.79 1.90 4.18
N TYR A 14 19.38 2.84 5.04
CA TYR A 14 20.24 3.30 6.13
C TYR A 14 20.58 2.13 7.09
N PRO A 15 21.81 2.07 7.62
CA PRO A 15 22.25 0.98 8.51
C PRO A 15 21.37 0.83 9.76
N GLY A 16 21.48 -0.34 10.40
CA GLY A 16 20.70 -0.66 11.61
C GLY A 16 19.20 -0.73 11.33
N ALA A 17 18.40 0.01 12.09
CA ALA A 17 16.94 0.06 11.97
C ALA A 17 16.43 0.97 10.83
N GLY A 18 17.31 1.43 9.93
CA GLY A 18 16.94 2.38 8.88
C GLY A 18 16.60 3.77 9.44
N LEU A 19 16.03 4.63 8.60
CA LEU A 19 15.40 5.87 9.04
C LEU A 19 13.87 5.72 8.99
N PRO A 20 13.14 6.12 10.04
CA PRO A 20 11.69 6.12 9.99
C PRO A 20 11.17 6.99 8.85
N LEU A 21 10.30 6.42 8.03
CA LEU A 21 9.73 7.04 6.84
C LEU A 21 8.23 7.23 7.02
N LEU A 22 7.69 8.41 6.75
CA LEU A 22 6.25 8.65 6.68
C LEU A 22 5.80 9.03 5.26
N LEU A 23 4.90 8.21 4.71
CA LEU A 23 4.22 8.44 3.45
C LEU A 23 2.89 9.16 3.70
N ARG A 24 2.80 10.44 3.31
CA ARG A 24 1.56 11.20 3.39
C ARG A 24 0.85 11.23 2.06
N GLY A 25 -0.47 11.17 2.07
CA GLY A 25 -1.26 11.45 0.88
C GLY A 25 -2.62 10.79 0.93
N PRO A 26 -3.52 11.16 0.01
CA PRO A 26 -4.90 10.67 0.04
C PRO A 26 -5.01 9.15 -0.07
N THR A 27 -6.19 8.65 0.25
CA THR A 27 -6.53 7.23 0.10
C THR A 27 -6.36 6.78 -1.35
N GLY A 28 -5.85 5.56 -1.52
CA GLY A 28 -5.70 4.96 -2.84
C GLY A 28 -4.57 5.56 -3.70
N THR A 29 -3.68 6.38 -3.15
CA THR A 29 -2.50 6.91 -3.89
C THR A 29 -1.34 5.91 -4.04
N GLY A 30 -1.46 4.70 -3.49
CA GLY A 30 -0.44 3.65 -3.61
C GLY A 30 0.64 3.66 -2.52
N LYS A 31 0.37 4.22 -1.34
CA LYS A 31 1.29 4.23 -0.17
C LYS A 31 1.79 2.82 0.18
N SER A 32 0.87 1.86 0.32
CA SER A 32 1.18 0.47 0.69
C SER A 32 1.94 -0.27 -0.43
N PHE A 33 1.67 0.06 -1.70
CA PHE A 33 2.45 -0.43 -2.84
C PHE A 33 3.89 0.08 -2.78
N LEU A 34 4.08 1.39 -2.57
CA LEU A 34 5.42 1.97 -2.44
C LEU A 34 6.20 1.37 -1.26
N ALA A 35 5.56 1.18 -0.10
CA ALA A 35 6.19 0.53 1.05
C ALA A 35 6.69 -0.89 0.71
N ARG A 36 5.89 -1.68 -0.01
CA ARG A 36 6.29 -3.02 -0.48
C ARG A 36 7.45 -2.96 -1.47
N GLN A 37 7.43 -2.00 -2.41
CA GLN A 37 8.53 -1.82 -3.36
C GLN A 37 9.84 -1.41 -2.66
N LEU A 38 9.77 -0.58 -1.61
CA LEU A 38 10.94 -0.20 -0.81
C LEU A 38 11.53 -1.39 -0.06
N TRP A 39 10.67 -2.24 0.52
CA TRP A 39 11.11 -3.49 1.14
C TRP A 39 11.78 -4.43 0.14
N GLN A 40 11.17 -4.67 -1.03
CA GLN A 40 11.75 -5.49 -2.10
C GLN A 40 13.11 -4.94 -2.56
N TYR A 41 13.17 -3.63 -2.82
CA TYR A 41 14.41 -2.95 -3.16
C TYR A 41 15.49 -3.18 -2.09
N ALA A 42 15.17 -3.02 -0.80
CA ALA A 42 16.15 -3.20 0.26
C ALA A 42 16.59 -4.67 0.42
N ILE A 43 15.74 -5.65 0.11
CA ILE A 43 16.16 -7.06 -0.02
C ILE A 43 17.15 -7.22 -1.18
N GLU A 44 16.82 -6.71 -2.36
CA GLU A 44 17.67 -6.81 -3.56
C GLU A 44 19.05 -6.17 -3.37
N GLN A 45 19.13 -5.09 -2.59
CA GLN A 45 20.39 -4.43 -2.25
C GLN A 45 21.16 -5.11 -1.09
N GLY A 46 20.64 -6.20 -0.52
CA GLY A 46 21.30 -6.93 0.56
C GLY A 46 21.30 -6.18 1.90
N HIS A 47 20.35 -5.26 2.13
CA HIS A 47 20.22 -4.54 3.41
C HIS A 47 19.57 -5.39 4.51
N PHE A 48 19.11 -6.58 4.16
CA PHE A 48 18.51 -7.57 5.04
C PHE A 48 19.23 -8.91 4.91
N ALA A 49 19.17 -9.71 5.97
CA ALA A 49 19.58 -11.11 5.88
C ALA A 49 18.69 -11.84 4.84
N PRO A 50 19.25 -12.56 3.85
CA PRO A 50 18.50 -13.07 2.68
C PRO A 50 17.35 -14.04 2.97
N ARG A 51 17.17 -14.50 4.22
CA ARG A 51 16.15 -15.50 4.60
C ARG A 51 15.19 -15.04 5.71
N GLU A 52 15.31 -13.82 6.23
CA GLU A 52 14.69 -13.48 7.54
C GLU A 52 14.10 -12.06 7.64
N ALA A 53 13.80 -11.38 6.52
CA ALA A 53 13.22 -10.03 6.56
C ALA A 53 11.70 -10.02 6.34
N PRO A 54 10.88 -10.16 7.39
CA PRO A 54 9.42 -10.05 7.28
C PRO A 54 9.01 -8.67 6.77
N PHE A 55 7.95 -8.63 5.96
CA PHE A 55 7.22 -7.40 5.65
C PHE A 55 5.84 -7.48 6.29
N THR A 56 5.72 -6.89 7.47
CA THR A 56 4.49 -6.89 8.25
C THR A 56 3.69 -5.64 7.92
N VAL A 57 2.40 -5.82 7.65
CA VAL A 57 1.47 -4.71 7.40
C VAL A 57 0.50 -4.62 8.57
N PHE A 58 0.34 -3.41 9.09
CA PHE A 58 -0.63 -3.11 10.13
C PHE A 58 -1.46 -1.91 9.73
N ASN A 59 -2.77 -2.07 9.55
CA ASN A 59 -3.67 -0.96 9.31
C ASN A 59 -4.35 -0.57 10.63
N CYS A 60 -4.01 0.60 11.17
CA CYS A 60 -4.58 1.07 12.43
C CYS A 60 -6.09 1.31 12.33
N ALA A 61 -6.65 1.54 11.14
CA ALA A 61 -8.07 1.73 10.95
C ALA A 61 -8.90 0.47 11.30
N GLU A 62 -8.32 -0.74 11.20
CA GLU A 62 -9.00 -2.00 11.54
C GLU A 62 -9.38 -2.09 13.02
N TYR A 63 -8.63 -1.42 13.89
CA TYR A 63 -8.78 -1.47 15.34
C TYR A 63 -9.00 -0.10 15.98
N ALA A 64 -9.29 0.93 15.18
CA ALA A 64 -9.40 2.32 15.67
C ALA A 64 -10.48 2.52 16.75
N ASN A 65 -11.53 1.68 16.74
CA ASN A 65 -12.60 1.72 17.74
C ASN A 65 -12.22 1.04 19.07
N ASN A 66 -11.07 0.38 19.14
CA ASN A 66 -10.56 -0.26 20.36
C ASN A 66 -9.06 0.05 20.54
N PRO A 67 -8.74 1.19 21.19
CA PRO A 67 -7.36 1.65 21.39
C PRO A 67 -6.47 0.64 22.12
N GLU A 68 -7.04 -0.10 23.08
CA GLU A 68 -6.31 -1.14 23.83
C GLU A 68 -5.90 -2.28 22.90
N LEU A 69 -6.83 -2.79 22.08
CA LEU A 69 -6.55 -3.86 21.13
C LEU A 69 -5.57 -3.41 20.04
N LEU A 70 -5.68 -2.17 19.56
CA LEU A 70 -4.76 -1.58 18.60
C LEU A 70 -3.33 -1.56 19.17
N THR A 71 -3.16 -1.00 20.38
CA THR A 71 -1.86 -0.93 21.06
C THR A 71 -1.33 -2.34 21.37
N SER A 72 -2.21 -3.25 21.76
CA SER A 72 -1.92 -4.66 22.04
C SER A 72 -1.43 -5.42 20.81
N LYS A 73 -1.99 -5.16 19.64
CA LYS A 73 -1.48 -5.73 18.38
C LYS A 73 -0.08 -5.23 18.08
N LEU A 74 0.17 -3.94 18.24
CA LEU A 74 1.45 -3.34 17.88
C LEU A 74 2.60 -3.76 18.82
N PHE A 75 2.38 -3.64 20.14
CA PHE A 75 3.42 -3.84 21.16
C PHE A 75 3.36 -5.21 21.84
N GLY A 76 2.23 -5.92 21.73
CA GLY A 76 1.97 -7.13 22.50
C GLY A 76 1.41 -6.81 23.89
N HIS A 77 0.93 -7.84 24.58
CA HIS A 77 0.43 -7.72 25.95
C HIS A 77 0.85 -8.91 26.81
N ALA A 78 1.00 -8.66 28.11
CA ALA A 78 1.08 -9.71 29.12
C ALA A 78 -0.30 -10.25 29.48
N LYS A 79 -0.34 -11.44 30.08
CA LYS A 79 -1.58 -12.00 30.64
C LYS A 79 -2.12 -11.06 31.71
N GLY A 80 -3.40 -10.75 31.64
CA GLY A 80 -4.09 -9.86 32.60
C GLY A 80 -3.84 -8.36 32.37
N ALA A 81 -3.24 -7.95 31.25
CA ALA A 81 -2.97 -6.54 30.97
C ALA A 81 -4.25 -5.68 30.81
N PHE A 82 -5.36 -6.30 30.37
CA PHE A 82 -6.68 -5.68 30.23
C PHE A 82 -7.76 -6.77 30.28
N THR A 83 -9.04 -6.37 30.33
CA THR A 83 -10.17 -7.31 30.36
C THR A 83 -10.20 -8.18 29.10
N GLY A 84 -10.07 -9.51 29.27
CA GLY A 84 -9.99 -10.48 28.16
C GLY A 84 -8.56 -10.82 27.71
N ALA A 85 -7.53 -10.29 28.36
CA ALA A 85 -6.13 -10.66 28.13
C ALA A 85 -5.78 -12.01 28.80
N ASP A 86 -6.41 -13.10 28.37
CA ASP A 86 -6.29 -14.42 29.04
C ASP A 86 -4.91 -15.08 28.87
N ARG A 87 -4.13 -14.61 27.89
CA ARG A 87 -2.77 -15.08 27.60
C ARG A 87 -1.87 -13.92 27.21
N ALA A 88 -0.56 -14.11 27.35
CA ALA A 88 0.41 -13.18 26.78
C ALA A 88 0.48 -13.37 25.25
N VAL A 89 0.63 -12.28 24.51
CA VAL A 89 0.72 -12.27 23.04
C VAL A 89 1.84 -11.35 22.59
N SER A 90 2.70 -11.85 21.69
CA SER A 90 3.75 -11.07 21.03
C SER A 90 3.14 -10.02 20.09
N GLY A 91 3.71 -8.82 20.10
CA GLY A 91 3.29 -7.72 19.24
C GLY A 91 3.88 -7.79 17.83
N LEU A 92 3.37 -6.93 16.95
CA LEU A 92 3.84 -6.82 15.58
C LEU A 92 5.30 -6.35 15.49
N ILE A 93 5.76 -5.51 16.42
CA ILE A 93 7.18 -5.11 16.51
C ILE A 93 8.07 -6.36 16.67
N GLU A 94 7.69 -7.26 17.57
CA GLU A 94 8.43 -8.49 17.83
C GLU A 94 8.49 -9.40 16.60
N THR A 95 7.33 -9.61 15.96
CA THR A 95 7.24 -10.47 14.77
C THR A 95 7.89 -9.85 13.52
N SER A 96 8.17 -8.55 13.55
CA SER A 96 8.81 -7.82 12.44
C SER A 96 10.32 -7.65 12.63
N ASN A 97 10.89 -8.22 13.69
CA ASN A 97 12.31 -8.11 13.98
C ASN A 97 13.16 -8.61 12.78
N GLY A 98 14.18 -7.84 12.41
CA GLY A 98 15.03 -8.11 11.24
C GLY A 98 14.40 -7.69 9.90
N GLY A 99 13.18 -7.15 9.90
CA GLY A 99 12.42 -6.81 8.69
C GLY A 99 11.88 -5.39 8.67
N VAL A 100 10.70 -5.24 8.08
CA VAL A 100 9.98 -3.99 7.90
C VAL A 100 8.59 -4.10 8.52
N LEU A 101 8.21 -3.09 9.31
CA LEU A 101 6.84 -2.90 9.77
C LEU A 101 6.25 -1.67 9.07
N PHE A 102 5.27 -1.92 8.22
CA PHE A 102 4.47 -0.90 7.56
C PHE A 102 3.18 -0.64 8.37
N ILE A 103 3.03 0.58 8.90
CA ILE A 103 1.85 0.99 9.66
C ILE A 103 1.03 1.98 8.83
N ASP A 104 -0.11 1.53 8.33
CA ASP A 104 -1.07 2.34 7.59
C ASP A 104 -2.04 3.04 8.54
N GLU A 105 -2.50 4.21 8.11
CA GLU A 105 -3.32 5.13 8.91
C GLU A 105 -2.81 5.35 10.33
N VAL A 106 -1.50 5.58 10.48
CA VAL A 106 -0.83 5.73 11.79
C VAL A 106 -1.41 6.87 12.63
N HIS A 107 -2.09 7.85 12.02
CA HIS A 107 -2.81 8.93 12.73
C HIS A 107 -3.94 8.41 13.64
N ARG A 108 -4.42 7.17 13.42
CA ARG A 108 -5.41 6.50 14.28
C ARG A 108 -4.81 5.93 15.57
N LEU A 109 -3.49 5.88 15.68
CA LEU A 109 -2.82 5.46 16.89
C LEU A 109 -3.04 6.53 17.99
N PRO A 110 -3.53 6.16 19.18
CA PRO A 110 -3.71 7.11 20.27
C PRO A 110 -2.37 7.73 20.71
N PRO A 111 -2.38 8.89 21.39
CA PRO A 111 -1.17 9.57 21.86
C PRO A 111 -0.21 8.64 22.62
N GLU A 112 -0.69 7.84 23.57
CA GLU A 112 0.13 6.88 24.31
C GLU A 112 0.83 5.85 23.40
N GLY A 113 0.15 5.41 22.33
CA GLY A 113 0.74 4.51 21.34
C GLY A 113 1.84 5.21 20.54
N GLN A 114 1.64 6.49 20.19
CA GLN A 114 2.67 7.30 19.54
C GLN A 114 3.89 7.49 20.45
N GLU A 115 3.67 7.66 21.76
CA GLU A 115 4.74 7.75 22.75
C GLU A 115 5.60 6.48 22.81
N LYS A 116 4.94 5.33 22.91
CA LYS A 116 5.61 4.03 22.89
C LYS A 116 6.36 3.79 21.58
N LEU A 117 5.80 4.19 20.44
CA LEU A 117 6.47 4.07 19.15
C LEU A 117 7.72 4.93 19.07
N PHE A 118 7.68 6.19 19.49
CA PHE A 118 8.90 7.00 19.43
C PHE A 118 9.96 6.53 20.43
N HIS A 119 9.55 6.01 21.59
CA HIS A 119 10.51 5.40 22.52
C HIS A 119 11.22 4.20 21.86
N PHE A 120 10.46 3.37 21.13
CA PHE A 120 11.03 2.29 20.32
C PHE A 120 11.93 2.81 19.19
N MET A 121 11.57 3.92 18.51
CA MET A 121 12.42 4.53 17.49
C MET A 121 13.76 5.04 18.05
N ASP A 122 13.74 5.62 19.24
CA ASP A 122 14.95 6.19 19.89
C ASP A 122 15.87 5.08 20.43
N ASN A 123 15.30 4.04 21.06
CA ASN A 123 16.08 3.06 21.83
C ASN A 123 16.14 1.65 21.21
N GLY A 124 15.29 1.33 20.23
CA GLY A 124 15.10 -0.03 19.74
C GLY A 124 14.45 -0.96 20.74
N THR A 125 13.89 -0.43 21.84
CA THR A 125 13.30 -1.20 22.93
C THR A 125 11.85 -0.81 23.24
N TRP A 126 11.08 -1.76 23.76
CA TRP A 126 9.70 -1.52 24.20
C TRP A 126 9.29 -2.50 25.31
N ARG A 127 8.14 -2.24 25.94
CA ARG A 127 7.47 -3.14 26.88
C ARG A 127 6.11 -3.54 26.33
N ARG A 128 5.66 -4.77 26.60
CA ARG A 128 4.28 -5.15 26.30
C ARG A 128 3.34 -4.40 27.24
N LEU A 129 2.07 -4.27 26.86
CA LEU A 129 1.06 -3.76 27.79
C LEU A 129 0.99 -4.65 29.04
N GLY A 130 0.96 -4.02 30.21
CA GLY A 130 0.94 -4.69 31.52
C GLY A 130 2.30 -5.15 32.03
N GLU A 131 3.39 -5.04 31.26
CA GLU A 131 4.75 -5.29 31.74
C GLU A 131 5.36 -4.00 32.31
N SER A 132 5.93 -4.06 33.52
CA SER A 132 6.55 -2.90 34.19
C SER A 132 8.08 -2.88 34.09
N SER A 133 8.72 -4.03 33.98
CA SER A 133 10.18 -4.19 34.08
C SER A 133 10.80 -4.90 32.89
N ASP A 134 10.10 -5.85 32.28
CA ASP A 134 10.60 -6.62 31.14
C ASP A 134 10.67 -5.78 29.86
N GLU A 135 11.86 -5.27 29.57
CA GLU A 135 12.14 -4.55 28.34
C GLU A 135 12.64 -5.50 27.25
N ARG A 136 12.10 -5.33 26.04
CA ARG A 136 12.39 -6.15 24.86
C ARG A 136 13.09 -5.29 23.82
N SER A 137 13.90 -5.90 22.97
CA SER A 137 14.60 -5.21 21.88
C SER A 137 14.34 -5.86 20.52
N ALA A 138 14.32 -5.04 19.47
CA ALA A 138 14.19 -5.49 18.09
C ALA A 138 14.80 -4.45 17.15
N THR A 139 15.30 -4.91 16.01
CA THR A 139 15.74 -4.05 14.91
C THR A 139 14.69 -4.13 13.80
N VAL A 140 13.86 -3.10 13.68
CA VAL A 140 12.76 -3.04 12.71
C VAL A 140 12.84 -1.76 11.92
N ARG A 141 12.79 -1.86 10.59
CA ARG A 141 12.65 -0.68 9.71
C ARG A 141 11.19 -0.25 9.65
N LEU A 142 10.93 1.01 10.00
CA LEU A 142 9.57 1.53 10.13
C LEU A 142 9.17 2.37 8.91
N ILE A 143 8.02 2.02 8.33
CA ILE A 143 7.36 2.82 7.30
C ILE A 143 5.95 3.13 7.79
N PHE A 144 5.61 4.40 7.89
CA PHE A 144 4.29 4.88 8.27
C PHE A 144 3.55 5.40 7.05
N ALA A 145 2.22 5.34 7.09
CA ALA A 145 1.35 5.98 6.13
C ALA A 145 0.18 6.70 6.81
N SER A 146 -0.21 7.85 6.26
CA SER A 146 -1.34 8.63 6.76
C SER A 146 -2.02 9.42 5.66
N THR A 147 -3.34 9.53 5.74
CA THR A 147 -4.15 10.49 4.97
C THR A 147 -4.27 11.86 5.62
N GLU A 148 -3.97 11.94 6.91
CA GLU A 148 -4.24 13.13 7.74
C GLU A 148 -3.07 14.10 7.85
N ASP A 149 -3.42 15.33 8.24
CA ASP A 149 -2.44 16.37 8.53
C ASP A 149 -1.62 16.08 9.80
N LEU A 150 -0.33 16.47 9.76
CA LEU A 150 0.65 16.16 10.80
C LEU A 150 0.40 16.92 12.09
N GLU A 151 0.01 18.20 12.00
CA GLU A 151 -0.05 19.08 13.16
C GLU A 151 -1.25 18.78 14.05
N LYS A 152 -2.29 18.17 13.47
CA LYS A 152 -3.56 17.91 14.16
C LYS A 152 -3.62 16.56 14.86
N HIS A 153 -2.99 15.53 14.28
CA HIS A 153 -3.20 14.13 14.71
C HIS A 153 -1.95 13.49 15.33
N PHE A 154 -0.80 14.17 15.27
CA PHE A 154 0.44 13.61 15.77
C PHE A 154 1.06 14.46 16.86
N LEU A 155 1.64 13.79 17.85
CA LEU A 155 2.48 14.46 18.83
C LEU A 155 3.70 15.07 18.14
N ALA A 156 4.02 16.32 18.47
CA ALA A 156 5.22 16.98 17.96
C ALA A 156 6.49 16.19 18.29
N THR A 157 6.51 15.49 19.43
CA THR A 157 7.60 14.60 19.83
C THR A 157 7.75 13.39 18.90
N PHE A 158 6.64 12.83 18.40
CA PHE A 158 6.64 11.70 17.46
C PHE A 158 7.14 12.13 16.08
N ILE A 159 6.60 13.22 15.52
CA ILE A 159 6.99 13.72 14.19
C ILE A 159 8.48 14.08 14.12
N ARG A 160 9.06 14.65 15.19
CA ARG A 160 10.49 14.97 15.26
C ARG A 160 11.41 13.76 15.08
N ARG A 161 10.93 12.52 15.31
CA ARG A 161 11.70 11.28 15.11
C ARG A 161 11.56 10.68 13.72
N ILE A 162 10.77 11.30 12.84
CA ILE A 162 10.55 10.84 11.49
C ILE A 162 11.27 11.81 10.53
N PRO A 163 12.56 11.58 10.24
CA PRO A 163 13.35 12.50 9.44
C PRO A 163 12.94 12.52 7.96
N VAL A 164 12.28 11.47 7.47
CA VAL A 164 11.88 11.36 6.06
C VAL A 164 10.37 11.37 5.97
N ILE A 165 9.82 12.47 5.46
CA ILE A 165 8.38 12.64 5.24
C ILE A 165 8.16 12.93 3.75
N VAL A 166 7.48 12.03 3.07
CA VAL A 166 7.23 12.12 1.63
C VAL A 166 5.74 12.28 1.37
N LYS A 167 5.38 13.37 0.69
CA LYS A 167 4.02 13.59 0.20
C LYS A 167 3.85 12.89 -1.16
N ILE A 168 2.92 11.94 -1.19
CA ILE A 168 2.46 11.24 -2.37
C ILE A 168 1.24 11.99 -2.92
N LEU A 169 1.35 12.45 -4.17
CA LEU A 169 0.28 13.20 -4.83
C LEU A 169 -0.86 12.29 -5.31
N PRO A 170 -2.09 12.81 -5.39
CA PRO A 170 -3.17 12.20 -6.15
C PRO A 170 -2.76 11.85 -7.58
N ILE A 171 -3.35 10.80 -8.17
CA ILE A 171 -2.97 10.37 -9.53
C ILE A 171 -3.23 11.47 -10.58
N ALA A 172 -4.26 12.31 -10.35
CA ALA A 172 -4.62 13.42 -11.23
C ALA A 172 -3.56 14.53 -11.26
N GLU A 173 -2.79 14.69 -10.18
CA GLU A 173 -1.72 15.69 -10.07
C GLU A 173 -0.35 15.14 -10.53
N ARG A 174 -0.27 13.86 -10.89
CA ARG A 174 0.97 13.23 -11.37
C ARG A 174 1.15 13.41 -12.87
N GLY A 175 2.40 13.35 -13.31
CA GLY A 175 2.74 13.45 -14.72
C GLY A 175 2.11 12.34 -15.56
N GLN A 176 1.81 12.66 -16.82
CA GLN A 176 1.15 11.75 -17.77
C GLN A 176 1.92 10.42 -17.93
N TYR A 177 3.25 10.46 -17.95
CA TYR A 177 4.09 9.26 -18.04
C TYR A 177 3.88 8.28 -16.88
N GLU A 178 3.69 8.80 -15.66
CA GLU A 178 3.50 7.95 -14.49
C GLU A 178 2.10 7.32 -14.50
N ARG A 179 1.08 8.10 -14.87
CA ARG A 179 -0.28 7.60 -15.03
C ARG A 179 -0.34 6.49 -16.10
N LEU A 180 0.32 6.69 -17.24
CA LEU A 180 0.43 5.69 -18.29
C LEU A 180 1.15 4.42 -17.80
N ALA A 181 2.22 4.57 -17.01
CA ALA A 181 2.92 3.44 -16.40
C ALA A 181 2.01 2.63 -15.46
N PHE A 182 1.17 3.28 -14.66
CA PHE A 182 0.17 2.58 -13.83
C PHE A 182 -0.84 1.81 -14.69
N ILE A 183 -1.37 2.42 -15.75
CA ILE A 183 -2.30 1.75 -16.68
C ILE A 183 -1.69 0.47 -17.23
N HIS A 184 -0.49 0.56 -17.81
CA HIS A 184 0.20 -0.61 -18.35
C HIS A 184 0.52 -1.65 -17.27
N HIS A 185 0.94 -1.22 -16.08
CA HIS A 185 1.22 -2.14 -14.98
C HIS A 185 -0.02 -2.93 -14.58
N PHE A 186 -1.18 -2.28 -14.42
CA PHE A 186 -2.41 -2.95 -14.02
C PHE A 186 -2.91 -3.91 -15.10
N PHE A 187 -2.92 -3.50 -16.36
CA PHE A 187 -3.28 -4.42 -17.45
C PHE A 187 -2.33 -5.61 -17.55
N ARG A 188 -1.02 -5.41 -17.38
CA ARG A 188 -0.06 -6.53 -17.35
C ARG A 188 -0.35 -7.50 -16.21
N ARG A 189 -0.70 -6.99 -15.03
CA ARG A 189 -1.04 -7.82 -13.88
C ARG A 189 -2.34 -8.60 -14.10
N GLU A 190 -3.34 -7.97 -14.71
CA GLU A 190 -4.58 -8.66 -15.07
C GLU A 190 -4.37 -9.70 -16.18
N ALA A 191 -3.53 -9.43 -17.18
CA ALA A 191 -3.13 -10.38 -18.21
C ALA A 191 -2.48 -11.64 -17.58
N GLN A 192 -1.57 -11.44 -16.63
CA GLN A 192 -0.96 -12.53 -15.87
C GLN A 192 -1.99 -13.32 -15.05
N ARG A 193 -2.91 -12.62 -14.38
CA ARG A 193 -3.97 -13.23 -13.56
C ARG A 193 -4.95 -14.06 -14.38
N LEU A 194 -5.28 -13.61 -15.58
CA LEU A 194 -6.17 -14.29 -16.51
C LEU A 194 -5.45 -15.35 -17.36
N HIS A 195 -4.11 -15.45 -17.25
CA HIS A 195 -3.26 -16.24 -18.13
C HIS A 195 -3.55 -15.97 -19.61
N HIS A 196 -3.76 -14.70 -19.96
CA HIS A 196 -4.15 -14.29 -21.30
C HIS A 196 -3.48 -12.97 -21.69
N ASP A 197 -3.04 -12.87 -22.95
CA ASP A 197 -2.50 -11.63 -23.49
C ASP A 197 -3.63 -10.61 -23.71
N LEU A 198 -3.49 -9.45 -23.08
CA LEU A 198 -4.41 -8.34 -23.25
C LEU A 198 -3.84 -7.35 -24.27
N SER A 199 -4.57 -7.11 -25.36
CA SER A 199 -4.26 -6.02 -26.30
C SER A 199 -5.00 -4.77 -25.85
N LEU A 200 -4.28 -3.66 -25.72
CA LEU A 200 -4.85 -2.37 -25.32
C LEU A 200 -5.08 -1.51 -26.54
N ASP A 201 -6.32 -1.09 -26.75
CA ASP A 201 -6.63 -0.07 -27.74
C ASP A 201 -6.15 1.30 -27.24
N SER A 202 -5.55 2.08 -28.14
CA SER A 202 -5.17 3.47 -27.92
C SER A 202 -6.32 4.35 -27.43
N GLU A 203 -7.56 4.07 -27.84
CA GLU A 203 -8.74 4.81 -27.40
C GLU A 203 -9.02 4.57 -25.91
N ILE A 204 -8.92 3.32 -25.45
CA ILE A 204 -9.09 2.95 -24.03
C ILE A 204 -8.02 3.63 -23.17
N ILE A 205 -6.76 3.62 -23.63
CA ILE A 205 -5.67 4.30 -22.93
C ILE A 205 -5.98 5.81 -22.83
N SER A 206 -6.41 6.42 -23.93
CA SER A 206 -6.71 7.86 -23.97
C SER A 206 -7.84 8.25 -23.01
N GLN A 207 -8.90 7.43 -22.92
CA GLN A 207 -9.98 7.62 -21.95
C GLN A 207 -9.47 7.48 -20.52
N LEU A 208 -8.77 6.38 -20.20
CA LEU A 208 -8.20 6.14 -18.87
C LEU A 208 -7.18 7.21 -18.44
N MET A 209 -6.54 7.89 -19.38
CA MET A 209 -5.64 9.02 -19.10
C MET A 209 -6.37 10.29 -18.69
N GLN A 210 -7.63 10.47 -19.09
CA GLN A 210 -8.45 11.66 -18.82
C GLN A 210 -9.36 11.52 -17.59
N GLU A 211 -9.63 10.29 -17.15
CA GLU A 211 -10.53 10.04 -16.01
C GLU A 211 -10.09 10.72 -14.71
N THR A 212 -11.03 11.15 -13.89
CA THR A 212 -10.74 11.63 -12.52
C THR A 212 -11.40 10.67 -11.54
N LEU A 213 -10.60 10.05 -10.66
CA LEU A 213 -11.05 8.89 -9.88
C LEU A 213 -10.97 9.20 -8.38
N GLU A 214 -12.10 9.08 -7.68
CA GLU A 214 -12.21 9.32 -6.23
C GLU A 214 -11.31 8.39 -5.39
N GLY A 215 -10.90 7.23 -5.95
CA GLY A 215 -9.97 6.27 -5.35
C GLY A 215 -8.51 6.37 -5.79
N ASN A 216 -8.12 7.42 -6.54
CA ASN A 216 -6.77 7.58 -7.10
C ASN A 216 -6.29 6.34 -7.88
N VAL A 217 -5.09 5.84 -7.56
CA VAL A 217 -4.46 4.66 -8.17
C VAL A 217 -5.30 3.40 -7.91
N GLY A 218 -5.90 3.27 -6.71
CA GLY A 218 -6.80 2.16 -6.40
C GLY A 218 -8.10 2.20 -7.20
N GLY A 219 -8.64 3.40 -7.43
CA GLY A 219 -9.77 3.60 -8.34
C GLY A 219 -9.43 3.20 -9.78
N LEU A 220 -8.24 3.56 -10.25
CA LEU A 220 -7.77 3.21 -11.59
C LEU A 220 -7.60 1.71 -11.76
N GLU A 221 -7.01 1.05 -10.76
CA GLU A 221 -6.86 -0.40 -10.73
C GLU A 221 -8.21 -1.12 -10.77
N ASN A 222 -9.18 -0.65 -9.99
CA ASN A 222 -10.53 -1.22 -9.97
C ASN A 222 -11.25 -1.03 -11.31
N LEU A 223 -11.15 0.15 -11.93
CA LEU A 223 -11.71 0.42 -13.25
C LEU A 223 -11.12 -0.52 -14.31
N ILE A 224 -9.79 -0.65 -14.35
CA ILE A 224 -9.09 -1.57 -15.27
C ILE A 224 -9.52 -3.02 -15.05
N ARG A 225 -9.65 -3.45 -13.78
CA ARG A 225 -10.15 -4.79 -13.44
C ARG A 225 -11.57 -5.02 -13.96
N ASN A 226 -12.45 -4.03 -13.83
CA ASN A 226 -13.81 -4.10 -14.35
C ASN A 226 -13.83 -4.16 -15.88
N ILE A 227 -13.01 -3.37 -16.57
CA ILE A 227 -12.85 -3.44 -18.03
C ILE A 227 -12.42 -4.85 -18.46
N CYS A 228 -11.41 -5.42 -17.79
CA CYS A 228 -10.93 -6.77 -18.08
C CYS A 228 -11.99 -7.84 -17.81
N ALA A 229 -12.74 -7.74 -16.70
CA ALA A 229 -13.80 -8.69 -16.35
C ALA A 229 -14.96 -8.66 -17.36
N SER A 230 -15.38 -7.46 -17.79
CA SER A 230 -16.38 -7.28 -18.83
C SER A 230 -15.91 -7.86 -20.17
N ALA A 231 -14.68 -7.55 -20.58
CA ALA A 231 -14.10 -8.10 -21.80
C ALA A 231 -14.01 -9.64 -21.77
N TRP A 232 -13.64 -10.23 -20.63
CA TRP A 232 -13.59 -11.68 -20.45
C TRP A 232 -14.96 -12.36 -20.59
N THR A 233 -16.01 -11.73 -20.04
CA THR A 233 -17.37 -12.30 -20.01
C THR A 233 -18.10 -12.16 -21.34
N PHE A 234 -18.03 -10.97 -21.95
CA PHE A 234 -18.77 -10.65 -23.16
C PHE A 234 -17.98 -10.95 -24.44
N GLY A 235 -16.65 -10.93 -24.39
CA GLY A 235 -15.80 -11.35 -25.51
C GLY A 235 -15.88 -12.86 -25.82
N GLN A 236 -16.38 -13.68 -24.89
CA GLN A 236 -16.63 -15.10 -25.13
C GLN A 236 -17.91 -15.37 -25.95
N ARG A 237 -18.84 -14.41 -26.04
CA ARG A 237 -20.11 -14.60 -26.77
C ARG A 237 -19.98 -14.43 -28.28
N ASP A 238 -18.95 -13.74 -28.75
CA ASP A 238 -18.78 -13.41 -30.17
C ASP A 238 -17.92 -14.41 -30.97
N ASP A 239 -17.32 -15.41 -30.31
CA ASP A 239 -16.54 -16.48 -30.99
C ASP A 239 -17.44 -17.57 -31.60
N GLY A 240 -18.76 -17.42 -31.54
CA GLY A 240 -19.77 -18.32 -32.10
C GLY A 240 -20.57 -17.73 -33.26
N GLY A 241 -19.93 -17.24 -34.33
CA GLY A 241 -20.64 -17.01 -35.60
C GLY A 241 -20.16 -15.83 -36.43
N THR A 242 -19.50 -16.16 -37.55
CA THR A 242 -19.40 -15.41 -38.83
C THR A 242 -18.92 -13.95 -38.81
N GLY A 243 -17.91 -13.69 -39.64
CA GLY A 243 -17.24 -12.40 -39.76
C GLY A 243 -18.17 -11.24 -40.12
N GLY A 244 -18.14 -10.21 -39.27
CA GLY A 244 -18.69 -8.89 -39.55
C GLY A 244 -17.94 -7.89 -38.68
N LYS A 245 -17.24 -6.94 -39.30
CA LYS A 245 -16.61 -5.81 -38.59
C LYS A 245 -17.73 -4.99 -37.94
N SER A 246 -17.89 -5.06 -36.62
CA SER A 246 -18.78 -4.15 -35.90
C SER A 246 -17.98 -3.04 -35.22
N ARG A 247 -18.43 -1.81 -35.44
CA ARG A 247 -17.85 -0.54 -34.99
C ARG A 247 -18.87 0.05 -34.00
N ALA A 248 -18.50 0.24 -32.75
CA ALA A 248 -19.37 0.86 -31.75
C ALA A 248 -18.74 2.18 -31.27
N THR A 249 -19.52 3.26 -31.34
CA THR A 249 -19.16 4.64 -30.97
C THR A 249 -19.45 4.93 -29.50
N ALA A 250 -18.60 5.73 -28.86
CA ALA A 250 -18.77 6.21 -27.49
C ALA A 250 -19.98 7.16 -27.36
N GLY A 251 -20.95 6.77 -26.54
CA GLY A 251 -22.03 7.64 -26.06
C GLY A 251 -21.75 8.05 -24.62
N SER A 252 -21.73 9.36 -24.37
CA SER A 252 -21.69 9.96 -23.04
C SER A 252 -23.04 9.79 -22.35
N SER A 253 -23.10 9.04 -21.25
CA SER A 253 -24.03 9.28 -20.15
C SER A 253 -23.64 8.48 -18.91
N ALA A 254 -23.74 9.14 -17.76
CA ALA A 254 -23.80 8.51 -16.45
C ALA A 254 -24.91 7.42 -16.46
N ASP A 255 -24.62 6.29 -15.83
CA ASP A 255 -25.40 5.04 -15.82
C ASP A 255 -25.48 4.25 -17.14
N GLY A 256 -24.93 3.02 -17.08
CA GLY A 256 -25.32 1.92 -17.98
C GLY A 256 -24.36 1.60 -19.12
N GLY A 257 -23.38 0.72 -18.83
CA GLY A 257 -22.74 -0.24 -19.75
C GLY A 257 -22.51 0.16 -21.22
N ALA A 258 -21.36 0.77 -21.51
CA ALA A 258 -20.81 0.83 -22.87
C ALA A 258 -19.79 -0.31 -23.07
N LEU A 259 -20.03 -1.15 -24.08
CA LEU A 259 -19.13 -2.24 -24.51
C LEU A 259 -18.01 -1.66 -25.38
N LEU A 260 -16.75 -1.84 -24.95
CA LEU A 260 -15.56 -1.46 -25.71
C LEU A 260 -15.03 -2.66 -26.52
N PRO A 261 -14.64 -2.49 -27.80
CA PRO A 261 -14.20 -3.59 -28.64
C PRO A 261 -12.81 -4.11 -28.22
N PHE A 262 -12.69 -5.43 -28.09
CA PHE A 262 -11.44 -6.14 -27.78
C PHE A 262 -11.06 -7.07 -28.94
N ARG A 263 -9.76 -7.20 -29.24
CA ARG A 263 -9.28 -8.19 -30.23
C ARG A 263 -8.34 -9.19 -29.58
N ARG A 264 -8.71 -10.47 -29.69
CA ARG A 264 -7.94 -11.65 -29.30
C ARG A 264 -6.80 -11.90 -30.30
N ARG A 265 -5.56 -12.07 -29.84
CA ARG A 265 -4.51 -12.73 -30.63
C ARG A 265 -4.56 -14.22 -30.30
N ARG A 266 -4.73 -15.07 -31.31
CA ARG A 266 -4.44 -16.50 -31.16
C ARG A 266 -2.92 -16.66 -31.11
N ASN A 267 -2.43 -17.40 -30.13
CA ASN A 267 -1.04 -17.87 -30.15
C ASN A 267 -0.85 -18.70 -31.41
N ALA A 268 0.02 -18.23 -32.30
CA ALA A 268 0.55 -19.07 -33.37
C ALA A 268 1.54 -20.03 -32.73
N SER A 269 1.20 -21.32 -32.79
CA SER A 269 2.08 -22.47 -32.56
C SER A 269 3.28 -22.45 -33.49
#